data_AF-A0A1L8GC19-F1
#
_entry.id   AF-A0A1L8GC19-F1
#
_cell.length_a   1.000
_cell.length_b   1.000
_cell.length_c   1.000
_cell.angle_alpha   90.00
_cell.angle_beta   90.00
_cell.angle_gamma   90.00
#
_symmetry.space_group_name_H-M   'P 1'
#
loop_
_entity.id
_entity.type
_entity.pdbx_description
1 polymer ?
#
loop_
_entity_poly.entity_id
_entity_poly.type
_entity_poly.pdbx_seq_one_letter_code
_entity_poly.pdbx_strand_id
1 'polypeptide(L)'
;MKAIVIICLSLCFQQAVTQGTDELSAAPSATQNDPNAHQGDELPTRQTPSVVKRDVSKTQSNSDNAGGAFLATGLNDKSSTRQRRSGRPVFISQERIDQMKSVPLSALSTEAESNRKIILDVHNELRRTGNPTASNMLKLVWSEEAAKTAAKWAKSCNQFHSLRENRTIPGFSCGENLFMASYKAGWEDVIRSFWSEIEDFTYGKGAIEGRQVLHYTQVMWYRSWYIGCSVWQCPITDHSLEFYYVCHYCPAGNNGDPAYPYKSGKPCADCPGACENGLCTNGCKYQNKYSNCDSPKASCGNPTDEADCPATCFCNNNEIR
;
A
#
# COMPACT_ATOMS: atom_id res chain seq x y z
N MET A 1 8.88 -26.47 16.70
CA MET A 1 8.83 -25.04 17.13
C MET A 1 7.90 -24.30 16.17
N LYS A 2 7.41 -23.10 16.50
CA LYS A 2 6.55 -22.33 15.58
C LYS A 2 7.43 -21.47 14.67
N ALA A 3 7.44 -21.73 13.37
CA ALA A 3 8.02 -20.78 12.42
C ALA A 3 7.13 -19.54 12.38
N ILE A 4 7.71 -18.37 12.63
CA ILE A 4 7.01 -17.10 12.44
C ILE A 4 7.31 -16.66 11.01
N VAL A 5 6.33 -16.81 10.12
CA VAL A 5 6.30 -15.99 8.90
C VAL A 5 6.10 -14.56 9.37
N ILE A 6 7.16 -13.74 9.30
CA ILE A 6 7.02 -12.29 9.45
C ILE A 6 6.71 -11.76 8.06
N ILE A 7 5.41 -11.72 7.72
CA ILE A 7 4.95 -10.85 6.64
C ILE A 7 5.31 -9.41 7.04
N CYS A 8 5.77 -8.59 6.10
CA CYS A 8 6.48 -7.34 6.39
C CYS A 8 5.83 -6.50 7.50
N LEU A 9 6.64 -6.03 8.47
CA LEU A 9 6.19 -5.00 9.38
C LEU A 9 5.98 -3.71 8.58
N SER A 10 4.72 -3.33 8.36
CA SER A 10 4.37 -1.96 7.97
C SER A 10 4.66 -1.01 9.14
N LEU A 11 5.95 -0.74 9.39
CA LEU A 11 6.36 0.47 10.08
C LEU A 11 6.04 1.65 9.16
N CYS A 12 4.80 2.14 9.25
CA CYS A 12 4.46 3.49 8.81
C CYS A 12 5.22 4.49 9.70
N PHE A 13 6.51 4.68 9.43
CA PHE A 13 7.15 5.93 9.79
C PHE A 13 6.54 7.02 8.92
N GLN A 14 5.62 7.79 9.51
CA GLN A 14 5.39 9.14 9.05
C GLN A 14 6.74 9.85 9.12
N GLN A 15 7.31 10.17 7.96
CA GLN A 15 8.35 11.20 7.90
C GLN A 15 7.66 12.51 8.28
N ALA A 16 7.76 12.86 9.56
CA ALA A 16 7.43 14.19 10.03
C ALA A 16 8.36 15.16 9.28
N VAL A 17 7.77 16.00 8.43
CA VAL A 17 8.48 17.14 7.85
C VAL A 17 8.79 18.09 9.01
N THR A 18 9.99 17.96 9.57
CA THR A 18 10.53 18.94 10.51
C THR A 18 10.78 20.22 9.72
N GLN A 19 9.83 21.16 9.78
CA GLN A 19 10.05 22.53 9.37
C GLN A 19 11.10 23.13 10.32
N GLY A 20 12.36 23.09 9.88
CA GLY A 20 13.43 23.87 10.50
C GLY A 20 13.16 25.35 10.26
N THR A 21 12.94 26.08 11.35
CA THR A 21 12.88 27.54 11.35
C THR A 21 14.30 28.09 11.37
N ASP A 22 14.86 28.41 10.19
CA ASP A 22 16.11 29.18 10.12
C ASP A 22 15.80 30.67 10.07
N GLU A 23 16.27 31.40 11.10
CA GLU A 23 16.16 32.85 11.20
C GLU A 23 17.06 33.55 10.18
N LEU A 24 16.53 34.57 9.49
CA LEU A 24 17.35 35.44 8.65
C LEU A 24 18.23 36.36 9.50
N SER A 25 19.55 36.18 9.46
CA SER A 25 20.52 37.19 9.87
C SER A 25 20.54 38.37 8.88
N ALA A 26 20.61 39.61 9.38
CA ALA A 26 20.30 40.80 8.60
C ALA A 26 21.51 41.63 8.08
N ALA A 27 21.24 42.41 7.02
CA ALA A 27 21.85 43.71 6.67
C ALA A 27 23.27 43.70 6.01
N PRO A 28 23.70 44.79 5.31
CA PRO A 28 23.02 46.09 5.14
C PRO A 28 22.87 46.69 3.71
N SER A 29 21.75 47.40 3.54
CA SER A 29 21.58 48.74 2.92
C SER A 29 22.38 49.24 1.70
N ALA A 30 21.65 49.62 0.64
CA ALA A 30 21.95 50.77 -0.23
C ALA A 30 20.66 51.39 -0.80
N THR A 31 20.71 52.65 -1.25
CA THR A 31 19.58 53.60 -1.30
C THR A 31 19.07 54.01 -2.70
N GLN A 32 17.79 54.43 -2.72
CA GLN A 32 17.21 55.59 -3.44
C GLN A 32 16.59 55.50 -4.88
N ASN A 33 15.34 55.98 -4.91
CA ASN A 33 14.65 56.86 -5.89
C ASN A 33 13.72 56.30 -7.00
N ASP A 34 12.45 56.71 -6.83
CA ASP A 34 11.32 56.89 -7.79
C ASP A 34 11.65 57.97 -8.88
N PRO A 35 10.80 58.31 -9.90
CA PRO A 35 9.32 58.33 -9.86
C PRO A 35 8.53 57.92 -11.15
N ASN A 36 7.27 57.48 -10.98
CA ASN A 36 6.06 58.26 -11.36
C ASN A 36 4.75 57.45 -11.30
N ALA A 37 3.66 58.13 -10.93
CA ALA A 37 2.31 57.58 -10.77
C ALA A 37 1.24 58.44 -11.48
N HIS A 38 0.03 57.90 -11.67
CA HIS A 38 -1.18 58.67 -11.98
C HIS A 38 -2.38 58.18 -11.15
N GLN A 39 -3.27 59.11 -10.78
CA GLN A 39 -4.49 58.93 -9.97
C GLN A 39 -5.57 58.10 -10.71
N GLY A 40 -6.62 57.50 -10.11
CA GLY A 40 -7.16 57.51 -8.73
C GLY A 40 -8.32 56.48 -8.63
N ASP A 41 -9.35 56.54 -7.76
CA ASP A 41 -9.73 57.45 -6.65
C ASP A 41 -10.72 56.75 -5.65
N GLU A 42 -10.83 57.34 -4.44
CA GLU A 42 -11.79 57.22 -3.31
C GLU A 42 -12.54 55.93 -2.85
N LEU A 43 -12.74 55.89 -1.51
CA LEU A 43 -13.37 54.85 -0.68
C LEU A 43 -14.76 55.32 -0.15
N PRO A 44 -15.55 54.45 0.50
CA PRO A 44 -15.69 54.65 1.96
C PRO A 44 -15.75 53.36 2.82
N THR A 45 -15.66 53.58 4.13
CA THR A 45 -15.30 52.62 5.18
C THR A 45 -16.44 51.79 5.78
N ARG A 46 -16.12 50.63 6.38
CA ARG A 46 -16.85 50.09 7.55
C ARG A 46 -15.97 49.29 8.51
N GLN A 47 -16.39 49.23 9.77
CA GLN A 47 -15.57 48.97 10.95
C GLN A 47 -15.49 47.48 11.35
N THR A 48 -14.43 47.13 12.07
CA THR A 48 -14.29 45.87 12.82
C THR A 48 -14.81 46.02 14.27
N PRO A 49 -15.37 44.96 14.90
CA PRO A 49 -15.60 44.90 16.34
C PRO A 49 -14.57 44.04 17.09
N SER A 50 -14.53 44.24 18.41
CA SER A 50 -13.37 43.95 19.27
C SER A 50 -13.41 42.63 20.03
N VAL A 51 -12.22 42.21 20.48
CA VAL A 51 -11.98 41.13 21.46
C VAL A 51 -12.63 41.43 22.81
N VAL A 52 -13.20 40.41 23.46
CA VAL A 52 -13.57 40.44 24.89
C VAL A 52 -12.85 39.32 25.64
N LYS A 53 -12.00 39.68 26.60
CA LYS A 53 -11.41 38.76 27.60
C LYS A 53 -12.35 38.61 28.80
N ARG A 54 -12.26 37.47 29.51
CA ARG A 54 -12.77 37.34 30.89
C ARG A 54 -11.80 36.57 31.78
N ASP A 55 -11.70 37.07 33.01
CA ASP A 55 -10.71 36.87 34.07
C ASP A 55 -11.37 37.36 35.38
N VAL A 56 -11.15 36.87 36.62
CA VAL A 56 -10.31 35.79 37.19
C VAL A 56 -11.13 35.12 38.30
N SER A 57 -10.89 33.83 38.65
CA SER A 57 -11.00 33.44 40.07
C SER A 57 -9.92 32.44 40.48
N LYS A 58 -9.22 32.74 41.57
CA LYS A 58 -8.20 31.92 42.24
C LYS A 58 -8.79 31.36 43.53
N THR A 59 -8.33 30.19 43.96
CA THR A 59 -8.26 29.82 45.39
C THR A 59 -6.84 29.35 45.73
N GLN A 60 -6.41 29.68 46.94
CA GLN A 60 -5.01 29.69 47.39
C GLN A 60 -4.66 28.52 48.34
N SER A 61 -3.39 28.51 48.75
CA SER A 61 -2.79 27.85 49.92
C SER A 61 -2.23 26.43 49.71
N ASN A 62 -1.08 26.07 50.29
CA ASN A 62 -0.01 26.90 50.87
C ASN A 62 1.34 26.18 50.76
N SER A 63 2.43 26.88 51.09
CA SER A 63 3.78 26.31 51.18
C SER A 63 3.92 25.28 52.31
N ASP A 64 4.93 24.42 52.24
CA ASP A 64 6.12 24.57 53.10
C ASP A 64 7.29 23.72 52.62
N ASN A 65 8.50 24.09 53.05
CA ASN A 65 9.77 23.67 52.47
C ASN A 65 10.64 22.95 53.52
N ALA A 66 11.05 21.71 53.25
CA ALA A 66 12.05 21.01 54.04
C ALA A 66 12.82 20.00 53.17
N GLY A 67 14.15 20.13 53.13
CA GLY A 67 15.01 19.27 52.33
C GLY A 67 15.28 17.91 52.99
N GLY A 68 15.35 16.87 52.17
CA GLY A 68 15.78 15.53 52.57
C GLY A 68 16.09 14.69 51.33
N ALA A 69 17.36 14.39 51.11
CA ALA A 69 17.72 13.37 50.13
C ALA A 69 17.27 11.98 50.64
N PHE A 70 16.93 11.05 49.73
CA PHE A 70 17.46 9.68 49.64
C PHE A 70 16.65 8.84 48.62
N LEU A 71 17.37 8.08 47.80
CA LEU A 71 16.95 6.88 47.04
C LEU A 71 15.74 6.95 46.08
N ALA A 72 16.04 7.12 44.80
CA ALA A 72 15.14 6.72 43.73
C ALA A 72 15.00 5.19 43.68
N THR A 73 13.79 4.67 43.86
CA THR A 73 13.40 3.32 43.44
C THR A 73 12.33 3.45 42.36
N GLY A 74 12.70 3.10 41.11
CA GLY A 74 11.82 3.26 39.96
C GLY A 74 10.64 2.28 40.04
N LEU A 75 9.42 2.81 40.01
CA LEU A 75 8.23 1.99 39.79
C LEU A 75 8.24 1.48 38.35
N ASN A 76 8.22 0.15 38.20
CA ASN A 76 8.15 -0.53 36.91
C ASN A 76 6.79 -0.25 36.23
N ASP A 77 6.74 0.74 35.35
CA ASP A 77 5.62 0.86 34.42
C ASP A 77 5.73 -0.24 33.35
N LYS A 78 4.87 -1.25 33.47
CA LYS A 78 4.72 -2.32 32.46
C LYS A 78 3.91 -1.82 31.28
N SER A 79 4.47 -0.86 30.54
CA SER A 79 4.04 -0.55 29.17
C SER A 79 4.31 -1.77 28.28
N SER A 80 3.29 -2.63 28.21
CA SER A 80 3.23 -3.76 27.28
C SER A 80 3.10 -3.22 25.87
N THR A 81 4.23 -2.88 25.26
CA THR A 81 4.35 -2.63 23.82
C THR A 81 4.02 -3.94 23.10
N ARG A 82 2.71 -4.16 22.87
CA ARG A 82 2.17 -5.30 22.14
C ARG A 82 2.57 -5.18 20.68
N GLN A 83 3.83 -5.56 20.39
CA GLN A 83 4.45 -5.52 19.07
C GLN A 83 3.50 -6.17 18.08
N ARG A 84 2.94 -5.35 17.17
CA ARG A 84 1.91 -5.78 16.23
C ARG A 84 2.54 -6.80 15.29
N ARG A 85 2.28 -8.09 15.54
CA ARG A 85 2.71 -9.17 14.65
C ARG A 85 1.90 -9.05 13.35
N SER A 86 2.61 -8.70 12.28
CA SER A 86 2.10 -8.61 10.92
C SER A 86 1.94 -10.00 10.31
N GLY A 87 0.84 -10.19 9.57
CA GLY A 87 0.46 -11.48 9.00
C GLY A 87 -0.12 -12.50 9.99
N ARG A 88 -0.93 -13.42 9.47
CA ARG A 88 -1.45 -14.57 10.22
C ARG A 88 -0.39 -15.70 10.21
N PRO A 89 -0.07 -16.33 11.36
CA PRO A 89 0.91 -17.42 11.36
C PRO A 89 0.39 -18.65 10.61
N VAL A 90 1.04 -19.00 9.51
CA VAL A 90 0.78 -20.25 8.78
C VAL A 90 1.48 -21.41 9.50
N PHE A 91 0.75 -22.48 9.80
CA PHE A 91 1.32 -23.67 10.43
C PHE A 91 1.96 -24.59 9.39
N ILE A 92 3.29 -24.66 9.40
CA ILE A 92 4.09 -25.55 8.55
C ILE A 92 4.85 -26.51 9.47
N SER A 93 4.86 -27.81 9.16
CA SER A 93 5.58 -28.81 9.94
C SER A 93 7.09 -28.62 9.84
N GLN A 94 7.83 -29.01 10.88
CA GLN A 94 9.29 -28.90 10.89
C GLN A 94 9.91 -29.71 9.73
N GLU A 95 9.39 -30.91 9.48
CA GLU A 95 9.76 -31.76 8.35
C GLU A 95 9.60 -31.04 7.00
N ARG A 96 8.48 -30.35 6.76
CA ARG A 96 8.24 -29.59 5.53
C ARG A 96 9.18 -28.38 5.41
N ILE A 97 9.52 -27.72 6.52
CA ILE A 97 10.54 -26.66 6.56
C ILE A 97 11.91 -27.22 6.18
N ASP A 98 12.29 -28.39 6.71
CA ASP A 98 13.61 -28.96 6.48
C ASP A 98 13.73 -29.53 5.04
N GLN A 99 12.64 -30.04 4.47
CA GLN A 99 12.52 -30.29 3.02
C GLN A 99 12.69 -28.98 2.21
N MET A 100 11.97 -27.90 2.55
CA MET A 100 12.11 -26.60 1.87
C MET A 100 13.54 -26.01 1.96
N LYS A 101 14.28 -26.25 3.05
CA LYS A 101 15.67 -25.81 3.16
C LYS A 101 16.59 -26.50 2.15
N SER A 102 16.36 -27.77 1.84
CA SER A 102 17.23 -28.56 0.93
C SER A 102 17.02 -28.24 -0.56
N VAL A 103 15.88 -27.65 -0.92
CA VAL A 103 15.58 -27.19 -2.29
C VAL A 103 16.63 -26.15 -2.75
N PRO A 104 17.12 -26.18 -4.00
CA PRO A 104 17.97 -25.11 -4.53
C PRO A 104 17.13 -23.87 -4.87
N LEU A 105 17.65 -22.67 -4.64
CA LEU A 105 16.90 -21.41 -4.90
C LEU A 105 16.44 -21.30 -6.37
N SER A 106 17.21 -21.85 -7.31
CA SER A 106 16.84 -21.90 -8.73
C SER A 106 15.53 -22.62 -9.01
N ALA A 107 15.11 -23.57 -8.17
CA ALA A 107 13.80 -24.24 -8.30
C ALA A 107 12.61 -23.30 -8.03
N LEU A 108 12.83 -22.16 -7.35
CA LEU A 108 11.83 -21.11 -7.15
C LEU A 108 11.94 -19.96 -8.16
N SER A 109 12.89 -20.03 -9.10
CA SER A 109 13.10 -18.97 -10.10
C SER A 109 11.85 -18.72 -10.92
N THR A 110 11.42 -17.47 -10.99
CA THR A 110 10.31 -17.03 -11.84
C THR A 110 10.71 -16.85 -13.30
N GLU A 111 11.92 -17.22 -13.70
CA GLU A 111 12.26 -17.47 -15.11
C GLU A 111 11.68 -18.82 -15.61
N ALA A 112 11.40 -19.76 -14.71
CA ALA A 112 10.77 -21.02 -15.07
C ALA A 112 9.25 -20.85 -15.25
N GLU A 113 8.73 -21.21 -16.43
CA GLU A 113 7.30 -21.15 -16.74
C GLU A 113 6.43 -21.92 -15.74
N SER A 114 6.94 -23.02 -15.16
CA SER A 114 6.26 -23.79 -14.13
C SER A 114 5.95 -22.96 -12.88
N ASN A 115 6.89 -22.13 -12.42
CA ASN A 115 6.69 -21.23 -11.27
C ASN A 115 5.72 -20.10 -11.62
N ARG A 116 5.84 -19.50 -12.81
CA ARG A 116 4.88 -18.51 -13.32
C ARG A 116 3.46 -19.09 -13.35
N LYS A 117 3.33 -20.34 -13.81
CA LYS A 117 2.05 -21.06 -13.86
C LYS A 117 1.48 -21.30 -12.46
N ILE A 118 2.28 -21.81 -11.51
CA ILE A 118 1.84 -21.98 -10.11
C ILE A 118 1.34 -20.64 -9.54
N ILE A 119 2.07 -19.54 -9.76
CA ILE A 119 1.68 -18.22 -9.29
C ILE A 119 0.33 -17.79 -9.87
N LEU A 120 0.14 -17.93 -11.19
CA LEU A 120 -1.11 -17.56 -11.86
C LEU A 120 -2.28 -18.49 -11.48
N ASP A 121 -2.06 -19.79 -11.43
CA ASP A 121 -3.07 -20.79 -11.11
C ASP A 121 -3.63 -20.55 -9.70
N VAL A 122 -2.75 -20.44 -8.68
CA VAL A 122 -3.15 -20.27 -7.28
C VAL A 122 -3.85 -18.92 -7.06
N HIS A 123 -3.35 -17.82 -7.63
CA HIS A 123 -4.08 -16.55 -7.51
C HIS A 123 -5.45 -16.60 -8.21
N ASN A 124 -5.54 -17.18 -9.42
CA ASN A 124 -6.81 -17.25 -10.14
C ASN A 124 -7.79 -18.28 -9.54
N GLU A 125 -7.32 -19.33 -8.86
CA GLU A 125 -8.13 -20.18 -7.98
C GLU A 125 -8.77 -19.33 -6.88
N LEU A 126 -7.95 -18.64 -6.08
CA LEU A 126 -8.40 -17.83 -4.93
C LEU A 126 -9.31 -16.67 -5.35
N ARG A 127 -9.06 -16.03 -6.49
CA ARG A 127 -9.91 -14.95 -7.03
C ARG A 127 -11.34 -15.39 -7.37
N ARG A 128 -11.57 -16.70 -7.59
CA ARG A 128 -12.91 -17.27 -7.79
C ARG A 128 -13.66 -17.53 -6.49
N THR A 129 -12.96 -17.62 -5.34
CA THR A 129 -13.55 -17.96 -4.04
C THR A 129 -14.05 -16.74 -3.24
N GLY A 130 -14.30 -15.60 -3.91
CA GLY A 130 -14.83 -14.41 -3.26
C GLY A 130 -16.16 -14.70 -2.55
N ASN A 131 -16.28 -14.24 -1.31
CA ASN A 131 -17.52 -14.29 -0.53
C ASN A 131 -17.82 -12.89 0.05
N PRO A 132 -18.83 -12.16 -0.45
CA PRO A 132 -19.73 -12.53 -1.55
C PRO A 132 -19.01 -12.70 -2.89
N THR A 133 -19.64 -13.36 -3.87
CA THR A 133 -19.04 -13.57 -5.20
C THR A 133 -18.81 -12.24 -5.92
N ALA A 134 -17.80 -12.19 -6.79
CA ALA A 134 -17.40 -10.97 -7.50
C ALA A 134 -17.93 -10.93 -8.94
N SER A 135 -18.54 -9.82 -9.38
CA SER A 135 -19.07 -9.67 -10.75
C SER A 135 -18.05 -9.16 -11.78
N ASN A 136 -16.97 -8.51 -11.31
CA ASN A 136 -15.98 -7.80 -12.13
C ASN A 136 -14.52 -8.26 -11.93
N MET A 137 -14.31 -9.44 -11.33
CA MET A 137 -12.97 -9.94 -10.98
C MET A 137 -12.17 -10.32 -12.22
N LEU A 138 -11.12 -9.56 -12.56
CA LEU A 138 -10.26 -9.91 -13.70
C LEU A 138 -9.40 -11.15 -13.43
N LYS A 139 -9.16 -11.94 -14.48
CA LYS A 139 -8.15 -12.99 -14.51
C LYS A 139 -6.76 -12.35 -14.51
N LEU A 140 -5.88 -12.80 -13.62
CA LEU A 140 -4.47 -12.42 -13.63
C LEU A 140 -3.73 -13.12 -14.77
N VAL A 141 -2.87 -12.37 -15.45
CA VAL A 141 -1.89 -12.83 -16.44
C VAL A 141 -0.49 -12.37 -16.06
N TRP A 142 0.55 -13.06 -16.56
CA TRP A 142 1.94 -12.72 -16.24
C TRP A 142 2.37 -11.43 -16.96
N SER A 143 3.22 -10.63 -16.30
CA SER A 143 3.90 -9.47 -16.89
C SER A 143 5.39 -9.53 -16.59
N GLU A 144 6.20 -9.63 -17.66
CA GLU A 144 7.66 -9.63 -17.54
C GLU A 144 8.19 -8.30 -17.00
N GLU A 145 7.55 -7.17 -17.31
CA GLU A 145 7.96 -5.87 -16.76
C GLU A 145 7.66 -5.76 -15.25
N ALA A 146 6.56 -6.37 -14.80
CA ALA A 146 6.27 -6.49 -13.36
C ALA A 146 7.27 -7.43 -12.68
N ALA A 147 7.66 -8.53 -13.34
CA ALA A 147 8.65 -9.47 -12.81
C ALA A 147 10.05 -8.86 -12.73
N LYS A 148 10.48 -8.10 -13.74
CA LYS A 148 11.76 -7.35 -13.74
C LYS A 148 11.82 -6.34 -12.61
N THR A 149 10.76 -5.56 -12.40
CA THR A 149 10.72 -4.58 -11.30
C THR A 149 10.68 -5.26 -9.94
N ALA A 150 9.93 -6.37 -9.78
CA ALA A 150 9.94 -7.18 -8.57
C ALA A 150 11.33 -7.79 -8.27
N ALA A 151 12.03 -8.30 -9.29
CA ALA A 151 13.39 -8.83 -9.18
C ALA A 151 14.40 -7.76 -8.77
N LYS A 152 14.30 -6.54 -9.33
CA LYS A 152 15.10 -5.38 -8.92
C LYS A 152 14.90 -5.05 -7.45
N TRP A 153 13.67 -5.11 -6.95
CA TRP A 153 13.38 -4.83 -5.54
C TRP A 153 13.83 -5.96 -4.61
N ALA A 154 13.54 -7.23 -4.95
CA ALA A 154 13.97 -8.39 -4.18
C ALA A 154 15.50 -8.42 -4.00
N LYS A 155 16.25 -8.15 -5.07
CA LYS A 155 17.72 -8.05 -5.05
C LYS A 155 18.27 -6.90 -4.21
N SER A 156 17.47 -5.86 -3.95
CA SER A 156 17.89 -4.74 -3.09
C SER A 156 17.99 -5.14 -1.61
N CYS A 157 17.32 -6.22 -1.20
CA CYS A 157 17.23 -6.69 0.18
C CYS A 157 16.70 -5.66 1.20
N ASN A 158 16.09 -4.58 0.71
CA ASN A 158 15.29 -3.68 1.53
C ASN A 158 13.99 -4.40 1.91
N GLN A 159 13.94 -4.92 3.14
CA GLN A 159 12.82 -5.67 3.72
C GLN A 159 11.61 -4.78 4.08
N PHE A 160 11.27 -3.86 3.17
CA PHE A 160 10.20 -2.88 3.26
C PHE A 160 9.55 -2.71 1.88
N HIS A 161 8.41 -2.02 1.83
CA HIS A 161 7.77 -1.70 0.55
C HIS A 161 8.64 -0.79 -0.33
N SER A 162 8.62 -1.04 -1.63
CA SER A 162 9.25 -0.16 -2.61
C SER A 162 8.56 1.21 -2.65
N LEU A 163 9.23 2.22 -3.21
CA LEU A 163 8.56 3.45 -3.64
C LEU A 163 7.73 3.18 -4.90
N ARG A 164 6.61 3.89 -5.07
CA ARG A 164 5.62 3.62 -6.12
C ARG A 164 6.22 3.72 -7.54
N GLU A 165 7.20 4.59 -7.70
CA GLU A 165 7.96 4.87 -8.92
C GLU A 165 8.83 3.67 -9.32
N ASN A 166 9.36 2.93 -8.33
CA ASN A 166 10.18 1.72 -8.53
C ASN A 166 9.36 0.48 -8.94
N ARG A 167 8.02 0.55 -8.89
CA ARG A 167 7.10 -0.51 -9.31
C ARG A 167 6.07 0.01 -10.33
N THR A 168 6.59 0.42 -11.47
CA THR A 168 5.81 0.88 -12.63
C THR A 168 6.11 0.00 -13.85
N ILE A 169 5.10 -0.15 -14.71
CA ILE A 169 5.22 -0.79 -16.03
C ILE A 169 4.55 0.15 -17.06
N PRO A 170 4.76 -0.02 -18.38
CA PRO A 170 4.07 0.80 -19.38
C PRO A 170 2.55 0.84 -19.15
N GLY A 171 1.99 2.04 -19.01
CA GLY A 171 0.57 2.29 -18.75
C GLY A 171 0.09 2.16 -17.30
N PHE A 172 0.87 1.57 -16.38
CA PHE A 172 0.41 1.27 -15.02
C PHE A 172 1.44 1.51 -13.92
N SER A 173 0.94 2.02 -12.79
CA SER A 173 1.62 1.88 -11.50
C SER A 173 1.10 0.64 -10.77
N CYS A 174 1.99 -0.09 -10.08
CA CYS A 174 1.71 -1.37 -9.47
C CYS A 174 1.65 -1.30 -7.93
N GLY A 175 0.89 -2.22 -7.35
CA GLY A 175 0.90 -2.56 -5.92
C GLY A 175 1.92 -3.66 -5.67
N GLU A 176 2.10 -4.03 -4.40
CA GLU A 176 3.18 -4.93 -3.99
C GLU A 176 2.78 -5.75 -2.76
N ASN A 177 2.94 -7.07 -2.84
CA ASN A 177 2.93 -7.95 -1.66
C ASN A 177 4.35 -8.48 -1.40
N LEU A 178 4.72 -8.55 -0.12
CA LEU A 178 6.04 -8.93 0.34
C LEU A 178 5.99 -10.10 1.32
N PHE A 179 6.80 -11.13 1.09
CA PHE A 179 6.93 -12.27 2.00
C PHE A 179 8.40 -12.54 2.32
N MET A 180 8.67 -12.95 3.56
CA MET A 180 10.02 -13.19 4.06
C MET A 180 10.07 -14.46 4.90
N ALA A 181 11.09 -15.29 4.69
CA ALA A 181 11.26 -16.56 5.40
C ALA A 181 12.72 -16.93 5.64
N SER A 182 12.95 -17.76 6.66
CA SER A 182 14.23 -18.44 6.96
C SER A 182 14.42 -19.75 6.16
N TYR A 183 13.53 -20.02 5.21
CA TYR A 183 13.50 -21.21 4.37
C TYR A 183 12.91 -20.86 3.00
N LYS A 184 13.15 -21.73 2.01
CA LYS A 184 12.72 -21.51 0.63
C LYS A 184 11.27 -21.98 0.45
N ALA A 185 10.33 -21.18 0.92
CA ALA A 185 8.90 -21.39 0.73
C ALA A 185 8.54 -21.54 -0.76
N GLY A 186 7.66 -22.50 -1.08
CA GLY A 186 7.09 -22.64 -2.42
C GLY A 186 6.13 -21.50 -2.74
N TRP A 187 5.99 -21.15 -4.02
CA TRP A 187 5.13 -20.04 -4.44
C TRP A 187 3.67 -20.19 -3.99
N GLU A 188 3.13 -21.41 -3.97
CA GLU A 188 1.78 -21.65 -3.43
C GLU A 188 1.66 -21.25 -1.95
N ASP A 189 2.64 -21.60 -1.10
CA ASP A 189 2.63 -21.25 0.32
C ASP A 189 2.70 -19.73 0.53
N VAL A 190 3.51 -19.04 -0.27
CA VAL A 190 3.65 -17.57 -0.24
C VAL A 190 2.30 -16.92 -0.57
N ILE A 191 1.62 -17.38 -1.63
CA ILE A 191 0.35 -16.81 -2.09
C ILE A 191 -0.79 -17.13 -1.13
N ARG A 192 -0.87 -18.36 -0.64
CA ARG A 192 -1.85 -18.74 0.39
C ARG A 192 -1.58 -18.02 1.72
N SER A 193 -0.32 -17.68 2.03
CA SER A 193 0.00 -16.81 3.17
C SER A 193 -0.55 -15.39 3.00
N PHE A 194 -0.44 -14.78 1.81
CA PHE A 194 -1.10 -13.48 1.54
C PHE A 194 -2.62 -13.57 1.67
N TRP A 195 -3.22 -14.64 1.14
CA TRP A 195 -4.67 -14.83 1.19
C TRP A 195 -5.20 -15.14 2.59
N SER A 196 -4.40 -15.74 3.48
CA SER A 196 -4.81 -16.13 4.85
C SER A 196 -5.31 -14.96 5.72
N GLU A 197 -4.99 -13.72 5.36
CA GLU A 197 -5.56 -12.53 6.02
C GLU A 197 -7.10 -12.40 5.82
N ILE A 198 -7.71 -13.19 4.91
CA ILE A 198 -9.17 -13.31 4.79
C ILE A 198 -9.84 -13.65 6.13
N GLU A 199 -9.15 -14.41 6.99
CA GLU A 199 -9.67 -14.83 8.31
C GLU A 199 -9.71 -13.67 9.33
N ASP A 200 -9.14 -12.52 8.98
CA ASP A 200 -9.21 -11.25 9.72
C ASP A 200 -9.92 -10.13 8.90
N PHE A 201 -10.63 -10.50 7.82
CA PHE A 201 -11.36 -9.60 6.91
C PHE A 201 -12.89 -9.84 6.95
N THR A 202 -13.67 -8.81 6.65
CA THR A 202 -15.10 -8.95 6.32
C THR A 202 -15.48 -7.97 5.20
N TYR A 203 -16.05 -8.49 4.11
CA TYR A 203 -16.46 -7.65 2.98
C TYR A 203 -17.45 -6.56 3.43
N GLY A 204 -17.22 -5.33 2.96
CA GLY A 204 -17.99 -4.15 3.34
C GLY A 204 -17.75 -3.62 4.76
N LYS A 205 -16.86 -4.25 5.54
CA LYS A 205 -16.37 -3.75 6.84
C LYS A 205 -14.85 -3.55 6.87
N GLY A 206 -14.10 -4.26 6.03
CA GLY A 206 -12.64 -4.21 5.99
C GLY A 206 -12.00 -5.14 7.03
N ALA A 207 -10.92 -4.68 7.65
CA ALA A 207 -10.17 -5.44 8.64
C ALA A 207 -10.89 -5.51 10.00
N ILE A 208 -10.73 -6.64 10.71
CA ILE A 208 -10.90 -6.66 12.17
C ILE A 208 -9.88 -5.70 12.80
N GLU A 209 -10.28 -4.97 13.84
CA GLU A 209 -9.47 -3.92 14.44
C GLU A 209 -8.06 -4.40 14.85
N GLY A 210 -7.04 -3.65 14.44
CA GLY A 210 -5.64 -3.95 14.72
C GLY A 210 -5.02 -5.09 13.90
N ARG A 211 -5.76 -5.67 12.94
CA ARG A 211 -5.28 -6.68 11.99
C ARG A 211 -4.84 -6.07 10.66
N GLN A 212 -4.14 -6.86 9.85
CA GLN A 212 -3.75 -6.50 8.48
C GLN A 212 -4.48 -7.41 7.51
N VAL A 213 -4.97 -6.82 6.41
CA VAL A 213 -5.73 -7.50 5.35
C VAL A 213 -5.29 -7.10 3.94
N LEU A 214 -4.25 -6.26 3.83
CA LEU A 214 -3.88 -5.59 2.58
C LEU A 214 -3.22 -6.54 1.57
N HIS A 215 -2.61 -7.63 2.01
CA HIS A 215 -2.08 -8.66 1.12
C HIS A 215 -3.24 -9.45 0.52
N TYR A 216 -4.23 -9.83 1.33
CA TYR A 216 -5.46 -10.48 0.88
C TYR A 216 -6.26 -9.59 -0.07
N THR A 217 -6.50 -8.32 0.28
CA THR A 217 -7.28 -7.42 -0.59
C THR A 217 -6.55 -7.11 -1.90
N GLN A 218 -5.20 -7.14 -1.93
CA GLN A 218 -4.44 -7.07 -3.18
C GLN A 218 -4.57 -8.35 -4.01
N VAL A 219 -4.51 -9.55 -3.41
CA VAL A 219 -4.80 -10.83 -4.12
C VAL A 219 -6.20 -10.82 -4.74
N MET A 220 -7.17 -10.27 -4.01
CA MET A 220 -8.58 -10.17 -4.43
C MET A 220 -8.92 -8.86 -5.16
N TRP A 221 -7.95 -8.03 -5.55
CA TRP A 221 -8.27 -6.73 -6.14
C TRP A 221 -8.77 -6.89 -7.58
N TYR A 222 -10.04 -6.54 -7.84
CA TYR A 222 -10.70 -6.83 -9.13
C TYR A 222 -9.92 -6.28 -10.33
N ARG A 223 -9.37 -5.06 -10.19
CA ARG A 223 -8.68 -4.33 -11.25
C ARG A 223 -7.26 -4.84 -11.52
N SER A 224 -6.61 -5.48 -10.56
CA SER A 224 -5.23 -5.97 -10.74
C SER A 224 -5.26 -7.20 -11.63
N TRP A 225 -4.76 -7.09 -12.85
CA TRP A 225 -4.87 -8.12 -13.90
C TRP A 225 -3.54 -8.54 -14.54
N TYR A 226 -2.47 -7.80 -14.29
CA TYR A 226 -1.09 -8.24 -14.47
C TYR A 226 -0.42 -8.55 -13.12
N ILE A 227 0.38 -9.60 -13.08
CA ILE A 227 1.26 -9.91 -11.96
C ILE A 227 2.66 -10.29 -12.46
N GLY A 228 3.68 -9.90 -11.73
CA GLY A 228 5.03 -10.43 -11.88
C GLY A 228 5.72 -10.52 -10.53
N CYS A 229 6.41 -11.62 -10.27
CA CYS A 229 7.04 -11.89 -8.98
C CYS A 229 8.50 -12.29 -9.13
N SER A 230 9.26 -12.19 -8.04
CA SER A 230 10.63 -12.68 -7.94
C SER A 230 10.98 -13.05 -6.49
N VAL A 231 11.99 -13.90 -6.33
CA VAL A 231 12.57 -14.28 -5.05
C VAL A 231 14.08 -14.06 -5.09
N TRP A 232 14.63 -13.58 -3.98
CA TRP A 232 16.07 -13.39 -3.81
C TRP A 232 16.52 -13.92 -2.44
N GLN A 233 17.76 -14.42 -2.35
CA GLN A 233 18.40 -14.73 -1.07
C GLN A 233 19.29 -13.56 -0.66
N CYS A 234 18.91 -12.92 0.43
CA CYS A 234 19.63 -11.80 1.01
C CYS A 234 20.80 -12.27 1.89
N PRO A 235 21.85 -11.45 2.03
CA PRO A 235 22.93 -11.73 2.98
C PRO A 235 22.37 -11.93 4.39
N ILE A 236 22.96 -12.87 5.13
CA ILE A 236 22.60 -13.12 6.52
C ILE A 236 22.94 -11.87 7.34
N THR A 237 21.93 -11.32 8.01
CA THR A 237 22.06 -10.26 9.02
C THR A 237 21.54 -10.81 10.35
N ASP A 238 21.50 -9.99 11.41
CA ASP A 238 20.87 -10.39 12.68
C ASP A 238 19.39 -10.82 12.53
N HIS A 239 18.76 -10.50 11.40
CA HIS A 239 17.46 -11.02 11.01
C HIS A 239 17.58 -12.33 10.21
N SER A 240 17.16 -13.43 10.84
CA SER A 240 17.13 -14.81 10.26
C SER A 240 16.27 -15.03 9.00
N LEU A 241 15.77 -13.97 8.34
CA LEU A 241 14.86 -14.04 7.19
C LEU A 241 15.63 -13.79 5.89
N GLU A 242 16.30 -14.82 5.40
CA GLU A 242 17.16 -14.75 4.22
C GLU A 242 16.39 -14.65 2.90
N PHE A 243 15.24 -15.30 2.77
CA PHE A 243 14.54 -15.43 1.49
C PHE A 243 13.45 -14.37 1.37
N TYR A 244 13.64 -13.44 0.43
CA TYR A 244 12.76 -12.29 0.20
C TYR A 244 12.00 -12.45 -1.11
N TYR A 245 10.68 -12.42 -1.03
CA TYR A 245 9.74 -12.63 -2.13
C TYR A 245 8.96 -11.35 -2.37
N VAL A 246 8.94 -10.90 -3.62
CA VAL A 246 8.24 -9.69 -4.07
C VAL A 246 7.28 -10.08 -5.18
N CYS A 247 6.01 -9.68 -5.08
CA CYS A 247 5.04 -9.74 -6.17
C CYS A 247 4.49 -8.35 -6.46
N HIS A 248 4.64 -7.87 -7.69
CA HIS A 248 4.04 -6.64 -8.18
C HIS A 248 2.72 -6.94 -8.90
N TYR A 249 1.68 -6.17 -8.56
CA TYR A 249 0.32 -6.30 -9.09
C TYR A 249 -0.05 -5.03 -9.85
N CYS A 250 -0.24 -5.13 -11.16
CA CYS A 250 -0.48 -3.99 -12.03
C CYS A 250 -1.86 -4.14 -12.69
N PRO A 251 -2.70 -3.10 -12.77
CA PRO A 251 -2.65 -1.87 -11.98
C PRO A 251 -2.69 -2.13 -10.47
N ALA A 252 -2.18 -1.17 -9.71
CA ALA A 252 -2.12 -1.22 -8.25
C ALA A 252 -3.49 -1.43 -7.58
N GLY A 253 -3.57 -2.41 -6.69
CA GLY A 253 -4.70 -2.59 -5.79
C GLY A 253 -4.67 -1.65 -4.60
N ASN A 254 -5.65 -1.80 -3.70
CA ASN A 254 -5.78 -1.02 -2.46
C ASN A 254 -5.84 0.51 -2.67
N ASN A 255 -6.17 0.97 -3.89
CA ASN A 255 -6.45 2.37 -4.21
C ASN A 255 -7.96 2.61 -4.10
N GLY A 256 -8.42 3.00 -2.91
CA GLY A 256 -9.85 3.14 -2.58
C GLY A 256 -10.13 2.55 -1.19
N ASP A 257 -11.39 2.17 -0.95
CA ASP A 257 -11.76 1.48 0.29
C ASP A 257 -11.39 -0.02 0.20
N PRO A 258 -10.44 -0.53 1.01
CA PRO A 258 -10.06 -1.94 1.01
C PRO A 258 -11.18 -2.87 1.53
N ALA A 259 -12.26 -2.35 2.11
CA ALA A 259 -13.45 -3.15 2.44
C ALA A 259 -14.18 -3.68 1.19
N TYR A 260 -13.95 -3.09 0.02
CA TYR A 260 -14.58 -3.43 -1.26
C TYR A 260 -13.53 -3.72 -2.35
N PRO A 261 -12.71 -4.79 -2.22
CA PRO A 261 -11.66 -5.11 -3.19
C PRO A 261 -12.19 -5.55 -4.56
N TYR A 262 -13.49 -5.83 -4.66
CA TYR A 262 -14.22 -6.16 -5.88
C TYR A 262 -15.68 -5.75 -5.74
N LYS A 263 -16.43 -5.74 -6.85
CA LYS A 263 -17.88 -5.52 -6.84
C LYS A 263 -18.59 -6.84 -6.58
N SER A 264 -19.37 -6.90 -5.50
CA SER A 264 -20.24 -8.04 -5.19
C SER A 264 -21.32 -8.24 -6.26
N GLY A 265 -21.47 -9.46 -6.76
CA GLY A 265 -22.50 -9.85 -7.71
C GLY A 265 -22.31 -11.26 -8.28
N LYS A 266 -23.16 -11.67 -9.21
CA LYS A 266 -23.00 -12.95 -9.92
C LYS A 266 -21.66 -12.95 -10.69
N PRO A 267 -20.86 -14.04 -10.64
CA PRO A 267 -19.62 -14.14 -11.41
C PRO A 267 -19.77 -13.71 -12.87
N CYS A 268 -18.83 -12.88 -13.32
CA CYS A 268 -18.78 -12.27 -14.65
C CYS A 268 -19.98 -11.41 -15.09
N ALA A 269 -20.88 -10.99 -14.19
CA ALA A 269 -22.03 -10.16 -14.58
C ALA A 269 -21.64 -8.80 -15.20
N ASP A 270 -20.46 -8.27 -14.89
CA ASP A 270 -19.94 -7.02 -15.47
C ASP A 270 -19.05 -7.25 -16.72
N CYS A 271 -18.85 -8.50 -17.15
CA CYS A 271 -18.05 -8.86 -18.32
C CYS A 271 -18.73 -9.92 -19.21
N PRO A 272 -19.98 -9.71 -19.66
CA PRO A 272 -20.67 -10.64 -20.55
C PRO A 272 -19.88 -10.86 -21.85
N GLY A 273 -19.68 -12.12 -22.22
CA GLY A 273 -18.88 -12.50 -23.40
C GLY A 273 -17.36 -12.51 -23.20
N ALA A 274 -16.85 -12.00 -22.08
CA ALA A 274 -15.43 -11.96 -21.74
C ALA A 274 -15.17 -12.61 -20.36
N CYS A 275 -15.61 -13.86 -20.22
CA CYS A 275 -15.56 -14.61 -18.97
C CYS A 275 -14.91 -15.98 -19.16
N GLU A 276 -13.94 -16.32 -18.31
CA GLU A 276 -13.28 -17.62 -18.27
C GLU A 276 -13.33 -18.18 -16.84
N ASN A 277 -14.18 -19.19 -16.62
CA ASN A 277 -14.37 -19.87 -15.34
C ASN A 277 -14.56 -18.87 -14.17
N GLY A 278 -15.53 -17.97 -14.30
CA GLY A 278 -15.89 -16.98 -13.26
C GLY A 278 -14.99 -15.75 -13.16
N LEU A 279 -13.96 -15.61 -14.01
CA LEU A 279 -13.08 -14.45 -14.07
C LEU A 279 -13.22 -13.69 -15.39
N CYS A 280 -13.22 -12.36 -15.33
CA CYS A 280 -13.27 -11.47 -16.48
C CYS A 280 -11.94 -11.44 -17.25
N THR A 281 -11.96 -11.36 -18.58
CA THR A 281 -10.76 -11.39 -19.45
C THR A 281 -10.55 -10.11 -20.28
N ASN A 282 -11.38 -9.09 -20.03
CA ASN A 282 -11.50 -7.80 -20.69
C ASN A 282 -10.99 -6.65 -19.80
N GLY A 283 -9.75 -6.75 -19.33
CA GLY A 283 -9.12 -5.71 -18.52
C GLY A 283 -8.74 -4.48 -19.36
N CYS A 284 -9.20 -3.30 -18.93
CA CYS A 284 -8.81 -2.04 -19.55
C CYS A 284 -7.28 -1.85 -19.50
N LYS A 285 -6.67 -1.54 -20.65
CA LYS A 285 -5.21 -1.35 -20.81
C LYS A 285 -4.70 0.04 -20.41
N TYR A 286 -5.60 0.95 -20.08
CA TYR A 286 -5.29 2.31 -19.66
C TYR A 286 -5.63 2.51 -18.17
N GLN A 287 -5.03 3.54 -17.56
CA GLN A 287 -5.32 3.94 -16.19
C GLN A 287 -5.55 5.44 -16.13
N ASN A 288 -6.72 5.84 -15.64
CA ASN A 288 -7.01 7.23 -15.32
C ASN A 288 -6.08 7.70 -14.18
N LYS A 289 -5.58 8.92 -14.32
CA LYS A 289 -4.73 9.58 -13.30
C LYS A 289 -5.55 10.11 -12.12
N TYR A 290 -6.80 10.51 -12.37
CA TYR A 290 -7.73 11.00 -11.35
C TYR A 290 -8.96 10.11 -11.21
N SER A 291 -9.52 10.04 -10.01
CA SER A 291 -10.71 9.23 -9.69
C SER A 291 -12.02 9.80 -10.23
N ASN A 292 -12.05 11.08 -10.63
CA ASN A 292 -13.23 11.77 -11.13
C ASN A 292 -13.31 11.81 -12.68
N CYS A 293 -12.45 11.10 -13.39
CA CYS A 293 -12.40 11.09 -14.85
C CYS A 293 -13.72 10.70 -15.53
N ASP A 294 -14.49 9.77 -14.95
CA ASP A 294 -15.80 9.36 -15.49
C ASP A 294 -16.95 10.36 -15.15
N SER A 295 -16.62 11.56 -14.66
CA SER A 295 -17.59 12.65 -14.50
C SER A 295 -17.96 13.26 -15.86
N PRO A 296 -19.12 13.92 -16.02
CA PRO A 296 -19.56 14.55 -17.29
C PRO A 296 -18.71 15.70 -17.85
N LYS A 297 -17.49 15.92 -17.33
CA LYS A 297 -16.58 17.02 -17.69
C LYS A 297 -15.42 16.61 -18.57
N ALA A 298 -15.04 15.33 -18.62
CA ALA A 298 -13.95 14.87 -19.48
C ALA A 298 -14.42 14.82 -20.94
N SER A 299 -13.74 15.55 -21.82
CA SER A 299 -14.04 15.58 -23.25
C SER A 299 -12.95 14.85 -24.03
N CYS A 300 -13.27 13.65 -24.52
CA CYS A 300 -12.35 12.77 -25.26
C CYS A 300 -12.11 13.22 -26.72
N GLY A 301 -11.86 14.52 -26.87
CA GLY A 301 -11.26 15.19 -28.03
C GLY A 301 -10.36 16.37 -27.60
N ASN A 302 -10.05 16.48 -26.30
CA ASN A 302 -9.12 17.44 -25.72
C ASN A 302 -7.85 16.68 -25.31
N PRO A 303 -6.66 17.00 -25.86
CA PRO A 303 -5.42 16.29 -25.55
C PRO A 303 -5.07 16.21 -24.06
N THR A 304 -5.48 17.19 -23.25
CA THR A 304 -5.27 17.18 -21.80
C THR A 304 -6.15 16.13 -21.12
N ASP A 305 -7.43 16.06 -21.48
CA ASP A 305 -8.37 15.09 -20.91
C ASP A 305 -8.03 13.67 -21.36
N GLU A 306 -7.58 13.49 -22.61
CA GLU A 306 -7.08 12.20 -23.10
C GLU A 306 -5.81 11.72 -22.38
N ALA A 307 -4.92 12.64 -21.99
CA ALA A 307 -3.70 12.32 -21.26
C ALA A 307 -3.94 12.02 -19.77
N ASP A 308 -4.85 12.75 -19.12
CA ASP A 308 -5.18 12.57 -17.70
C ASP A 308 -6.24 11.48 -17.46
N CYS A 309 -7.14 11.22 -18.43
CA CYS A 309 -8.25 10.26 -18.36
C CYS A 309 -8.28 9.21 -19.51
N PRO A 310 -7.15 8.56 -19.85
CA PRO A 310 -7.08 7.66 -21.02
C PRO A 310 -7.96 6.41 -20.91
N ALA A 311 -8.30 5.95 -19.70
CA ALA A 311 -9.22 4.82 -19.53
C ALA A 311 -10.67 5.23 -19.82
N THR A 312 -11.06 6.45 -19.50
CA THR A 312 -12.40 6.97 -19.87
C THR A 312 -12.52 7.18 -21.38
N CYS A 313 -11.42 7.56 -22.07
CA CYS A 313 -11.44 7.88 -23.50
C CYS A 313 -11.14 6.71 -24.44
N PHE A 314 -10.30 5.76 -24.05
CA PHE A 314 -9.78 4.73 -24.97
C PHE A 314 -10.09 3.28 -24.58
N CYS A 315 -10.61 3.02 -23.37
CA CYS A 315 -11.13 1.68 -23.05
C CYS A 315 -12.58 1.54 -23.50
N ASN A 316 -12.92 0.35 -23.98
CA ASN A 316 -14.26 0.05 -24.46
C ASN A 316 -15.25 0.04 -23.30
N ASN A 317 -16.51 0.39 -23.56
CA ASN A 317 -17.56 0.42 -22.53
C ASN A 317 -17.83 -0.94 -21.86
N ASN A 318 -17.40 -2.04 -22.48
CA ASN A 318 -17.48 -3.38 -21.91
C ASN A 318 -16.21 -3.83 -21.18
N GLU A 319 -15.13 -3.04 -21.12
CA GLU A 319 -13.91 -3.39 -20.39
C GLU A 319 -14.01 -3.03 -18.90
N ILE A 320 -13.43 -3.87 -18.05
CA ILE A 320 -13.32 -3.61 -16.62
C ILE A 320 -12.26 -2.52 -16.41
N ARG A 321 -12.72 -1.36 -15.94
CA ARG A 321 -11.95 -0.12 -15.77
C ARG A 321 -11.43 0.12 -14.37
#